data_AF-A0AAD8CGD7-F1
#
_entry.id   AF-A0AAD8CGD7-F1
#
_cell.length_a   1.000
_cell.length_b   1.000
_cell.length_c   1.000
_cell.angle_alpha   90.00
_cell.angle_beta   90.00
_cell.angle_gamma   90.00
#
_symmetry.space_group_name_H-M   'P 1'
#
loop_
_entity.id
_entity.type
_entity.pdbx_description
1 polymer ?
#
loop_
_entity_poly.entity_id
_entity_poly.type
_entity_poly.pdbx_seq_one_letter_code
_entity_poly.pdbx_strand_id
1 'polypeptide(L)'
;MGLHADSSSPAPVEQALSRPVKREGVSNGKGEPSCSTGSCRSKQLAVALTLADQHGKNGDTMEKILSWQQELNSSEEAWGKLEKELDPAVLSGLLWGWLEHLKQPVLSEADLTNMQNSLTTDSPLQHLNKGQAETLLCVLDCVAKLKDLPADLEDSLLERIAFAFTVLRRKDDNVPKEQNDFLKRTLKKLLKERRNI
;
A
#
# COMPACT_ATOMS: atom_id res chain seq x y z
N MET A 1 43.57 -16.20 13.61
CA MET A 1 43.03 -14.92 13.13
C MET A 1 41.54 -15.13 12.91
N GLY A 2 40.73 -14.82 13.92
CA GLY A 2 39.30 -15.10 13.96
C GLY A 2 38.49 -13.87 13.51
N LEU A 3 37.47 -14.14 12.72
CA LEU A 3 36.51 -13.17 12.18
C LEU A 3 35.56 -12.70 13.30
N HIS A 4 35.44 -11.39 13.50
CA HIS A 4 34.35 -10.80 14.28
C HIS A 4 33.22 -10.39 13.32
N ALA A 5 32.09 -11.07 13.41
CA ALA A 5 30.84 -10.67 12.80
C ALA A 5 30.17 -9.61 13.70
N ASP A 6 29.86 -8.45 13.13
CA ASP A 6 29.11 -7.39 13.79
C ASP A 6 27.61 -7.68 13.63
N SER A 7 26.98 -8.14 14.72
CA SER A 7 25.55 -8.38 14.83
C SER A 7 24.84 -7.09 15.25
N SER A 8 24.56 -6.22 14.30
CA SER A 8 23.72 -5.04 14.52
C SER A 8 22.23 -5.37 14.23
N SER A 9 21.49 -5.61 15.30
CA SER A 9 20.03 -5.81 15.33
C SER A 9 19.29 -4.48 15.05
N PRO A 10 18.27 -4.42 14.18
CA PRO A 10 17.51 -3.20 13.95
C PRO A 10 16.54 -2.90 15.10
N ALA A 11 16.41 -1.62 15.45
CA ALA A 11 15.64 -1.12 16.60
C ALA A 11 14.11 -1.36 16.47
N PRO A 12 13.37 -1.51 17.59
CA PRO A 12 11.94 -1.77 17.59
C PRO A 12 11.11 -0.55 17.14
N VAL A 13 10.09 -0.83 16.34
CA VAL A 13 9.09 0.07 15.73
C VAL A 13 8.15 0.80 16.72
N GLU A 14 8.38 0.67 18.03
CA GLU A 14 7.48 1.07 19.12
C GLU A 14 7.38 2.60 19.36
N GLN A 15 8.25 3.44 18.80
CA GLN A 15 8.39 4.83 19.27
C GLN A 15 7.71 5.93 18.44
N ALA A 16 6.96 5.63 17.38
CA ALA A 16 6.57 6.68 16.42
C ALA A 16 5.13 7.22 16.50
N LEU A 17 4.17 6.60 17.20
CA LEU A 17 2.75 6.91 16.94
C LEU A 17 1.89 6.96 18.21
N SER A 18 2.09 8.00 19.02
CA SER A 18 1.21 8.32 20.16
C SER A 18 0.65 9.73 20.01
N ARG A 19 -0.53 9.88 19.37
CA ARG A 19 -1.49 10.96 19.65
C ARG A 19 -2.93 10.48 19.48
N PRO A 20 -3.84 10.75 20.43
CA PRO A 20 -5.20 10.24 20.39
C PRO A 20 -6.15 11.21 19.66
N VAL A 21 -7.09 10.67 18.88
CA VAL A 21 -8.30 11.39 18.44
C VAL A 21 -9.53 10.53 18.74
N LYS A 22 -10.54 11.20 19.29
CA LYS A 22 -11.79 10.71 19.88
C LYS A 22 -12.76 10.19 18.80
N ARG A 23 -13.51 9.11 19.10
CA ARG A 23 -14.56 8.53 18.23
C ARG A 23 -15.95 8.59 18.87
N GLU A 24 -16.95 8.74 18.01
CA GLU A 24 -18.32 8.21 18.12
C GLU A 24 -18.53 7.41 16.80
N GLY A 25 -19.12 6.22 16.69
CA GLY A 25 -19.87 5.35 17.59
C GLY A 25 -21.14 4.90 16.85
N VAL A 26 -21.12 3.82 16.03
CA VAL A 26 -22.36 3.18 15.52
C VAL A 26 -22.19 1.67 15.34
N SER A 27 -23.27 0.99 15.74
CA SER A 27 -23.45 -0.43 16.06
C SER A 27 -23.64 -1.36 14.84
N ASN A 28 -23.48 -2.64 15.16
CA ASN A 28 -23.35 -3.83 14.34
C ASN A 28 -24.70 -4.39 13.86
N GLY A 29 -24.72 -5.01 12.68
CA GLY A 29 -25.88 -5.74 12.13
C GLY A 29 -25.44 -6.92 11.27
N LYS A 30 -25.58 -8.15 11.81
CA LYS A 30 -25.30 -9.43 11.15
C LYS A 30 -26.31 -9.74 10.04
N GLY A 31 -25.82 -10.22 8.91
CA GLY A 31 -26.60 -10.89 7.88
C GLY A 31 -25.69 -11.27 6.71
N GLU A 32 -25.46 -12.58 6.51
CA GLU A 32 -24.83 -13.10 5.29
C GLU A 32 -25.66 -12.70 4.05
N PRO A 33 -25.05 -12.24 2.94
CA PRO A 33 -25.83 -12.10 1.71
C PRO A 33 -25.14 -12.72 0.48
N SER A 34 -25.92 -13.54 -0.23
CA SER A 34 -25.75 -13.74 -1.66
C SER A 34 -25.80 -12.39 -2.38
N CYS A 35 -24.98 -12.25 -3.43
CA CYS A 35 -24.59 -10.95 -3.95
C CYS A 35 -25.68 -10.31 -4.83
N SER A 36 -26.51 -9.44 -4.24
CA SER A 36 -27.22 -8.41 -4.99
C SER A 36 -26.23 -7.32 -5.46
N THR A 37 -26.42 -6.77 -6.66
CA THR A 37 -25.49 -5.83 -7.32
C THR A 37 -25.18 -4.56 -6.52
N GLY A 38 -25.98 -4.22 -5.51
CA GLY A 38 -25.68 -3.16 -4.54
C GLY A 38 -24.68 -3.56 -3.45
N SER A 39 -24.75 -4.81 -2.97
CA SER A 39 -23.86 -5.31 -1.90
C SER A 39 -22.40 -5.43 -2.38
N CYS A 40 -22.17 -5.88 -3.62
CA CYS A 40 -20.83 -5.94 -4.22
C CYS A 40 -20.17 -4.56 -4.30
N ARG A 41 -20.93 -3.56 -4.76
CA ARG A 41 -20.45 -2.19 -4.93
C ARG A 41 -20.08 -1.58 -3.58
N SER A 42 -20.90 -1.78 -2.55
CA SER A 42 -20.57 -1.34 -1.19
C SER A 42 -19.31 -2.02 -0.63
N LYS A 43 -19.10 -3.30 -0.90
CA LYS A 43 -17.88 -4.02 -0.50
C LYS A 43 -16.63 -3.51 -1.22
N GLN A 44 -16.70 -3.31 -2.54
CA GLN A 44 -15.58 -2.74 -3.32
C GLN A 44 -15.23 -1.32 -2.86
N LEU A 45 -16.25 -0.51 -2.57
CA LEU A 45 -16.05 0.83 -2.04
C LEU A 45 -15.37 0.82 -0.67
N ALA A 46 -15.78 -0.07 0.23
CA ALA A 46 -15.12 -0.22 1.53
C ALA A 46 -13.65 -0.62 1.39
N VAL A 47 -13.34 -1.58 0.50
CA VAL A 47 -11.94 -1.98 0.20
C VAL A 47 -11.15 -0.80 -0.36
N ALA A 48 -11.72 -0.07 -1.31
CA ALA A 48 -11.09 1.10 -1.92
C ALA A 48 -10.79 2.18 -0.87
N LEU A 49 -11.72 2.47 0.04
CA LEU A 49 -11.52 3.43 1.12
C LEU A 49 -10.38 2.99 2.05
N THR A 50 -10.34 1.71 2.46
CA THR A 50 -9.27 1.21 3.34
C THR A 50 -7.90 1.14 2.66
N LEU A 51 -7.88 0.88 1.35
CA LEU A 51 -6.63 0.90 0.58
C LEU A 51 -6.15 2.34 0.36
N ALA A 52 -7.04 3.31 0.19
CA ALA A 52 -6.71 4.72 0.00
C ALA A 52 -6.28 5.42 1.31
N ASP A 53 -6.65 4.85 2.46
CA ASP A 53 -6.43 5.49 3.75
C ASP A 53 -4.94 5.72 4.05
N GLN A 54 -4.62 6.98 4.28
CA GLN A 54 -3.30 7.45 4.74
C GLN A 54 -3.29 7.71 6.25
N HIS A 55 -4.45 7.71 6.90
CA HIS A 55 -4.60 8.09 8.30
C HIS A 55 -4.55 6.89 9.24
N GLY A 56 -4.28 7.17 10.52
CA GLY A 56 -4.11 6.16 11.55
C GLY A 56 -5.36 5.32 11.76
N LYS A 57 -5.14 4.02 11.98
CA LYS A 57 -6.22 3.04 12.16
C LYS A 57 -6.82 3.14 13.56
N ASN A 58 -7.98 2.51 13.73
CA ASN A 58 -8.53 2.32 15.08
C ASN A 58 -7.60 1.46 15.95
N GLY A 59 -7.72 1.61 17.28
CA GLY A 59 -6.83 0.95 18.24
C GLY A 59 -6.84 -0.56 18.03
N ASP A 60 -8.03 -1.16 18.01
CA ASP A 60 -8.24 -2.59 17.80
C ASP A 60 -7.63 -3.11 16.49
N THR A 61 -7.86 -2.41 15.37
CA THR A 61 -7.29 -2.74 14.06
C THR A 61 -5.77 -2.59 14.08
N MET A 62 -5.23 -1.57 14.74
CA MET A 62 -3.78 -1.36 14.85
C MET A 62 -3.13 -2.46 15.70
N GLU A 63 -3.69 -2.79 16.85
CA GLU A 63 -3.23 -3.90 17.70
C GLU A 63 -3.23 -5.22 16.92
N LYS A 64 -4.30 -5.48 16.16
CA LYS A 64 -4.39 -6.67 15.31
C LYS A 64 -3.32 -6.69 14.21
N ILE A 65 -3.01 -5.55 13.59
CA ILE A 65 -1.92 -5.46 12.60
C ILE A 65 -0.57 -5.72 13.24
N LEU A 66 -0.29 -5.17 14.42
CA LEU A 66 0.95 -5.40 15.14
C LEU A 66 1.12 -6.88 15.52
N SER A 67 0.04 -7.51 15.99
CA SER A 67 0.01 -8.96 16.26
C SER A 67 0.32 -9.76 14.99
N TRP A 68 -0.31 -9.42 13.88
CA TRP A 68 -0.04 -10.06 12.58
C TRP A 68 1.42 -9.89 12.15
N GLN A 69 1.98 -8.68 12.24
CA GLN A 69 3.38 -8.43 11.90
C GLN A 69 4.33 -9.29 12.74
N GLN A 70 4.09 -9.40 14.05
CA GLN A 70 4.90 -10.23 14.93
C GLN A 70 4.82 -11.72 14.54
N GLU A 71 3.62 -12.24 14.29
CA GLU A 71 3.43 -13.64 13.88
C GLU A 71 4.09 -13.94 12.53
N LEU A 72 3.85 -13.09 11.52
CA LEU A 72 4.39 -13.27 10.16
C LEU A 72 5.91 -13.20 10.11
N ASN A 73 6.52 -12.40 10.99
CA ASN A 73 7.99 -12.34 11.11
C ASN A 73 8.59 -13.54 11.85
N SER A 74 7.78 -14.36 12.51
CA SER A 74 8.25 -15.42 13.41
C SER A 74 7.88 -16.84 12.95
N SER A 75 6.89 -17.01 12.08
CA SER A 75 6.33 -18.31 11.69
C SER A 75 5.79 -18.31 10.25
N GLU A 76 6.21 -19.30 9.46
CA GLU A 76 5.71 -19.51 8.09
C GLU A 76 4.22 -19.91 8.09
N GLU A 77 3.76 -20.61 9.13
CA GLU A 77 2.36 -21.02 9.26
C GLU A 77 1.41 -19.82 9.41
N ALA A 78 1.92 -18.67 9.87
CA ALA A 78 1.13 -17.44 9.98
C ALA A 78 0.61 -16.97 8.62
N TRP A 79 1.31 -17.24 7.52
CA TRP A 79 0.84 -16.90 6.16
C TRP A 79 -0.45 -17.66 5.80
N GLY A 80 -0.53 -18.95 6.14
CA GLY A 80 -1.74 -19.76 5.93
C GLY A 80 -2.91 -19.33 6.83
N LYS A 81 -2.65 -18.67 7.96
CA LYS A 81 -3.70 -18.01 8.76
C LYS A 81 -4.13 -16.70 8.12
N LEU A 82 -3.20 -15.91 7.58
CA LEU A 82 -3.46 -14.60 6.97
C LEU A 82 -4.40 -14.73 5.76
N GLU A 83 -4.33 -15.83 5.00
CA GLU A 83 -5.29 -16.14 3.92
C GLU A 83 -6.76 -16.11 4.35
N LYS A 84 -7.04 -16.28 5.66
CA LYS A 84 -8.39 -16.29 6.24
C LYS A 84 -8.79 -14.94 6.82
N GLU A 85 -7.91 -13.94 6.80
CA GLU A 85 -8.24 -12.57 7.22
C GLU A 85 -9.17 -11.92 6.19
N LEU A 86 -10.28 -11.37 6.66
CA LEU A 86 -11.31 -10.75 5.81
C LEU A 86 -11.43 -9.25 6.03
N ASP A 87 -10.79 -8.69 7.06
CA ASP A 87 -10.83 -7.26 7.32
C ASP A 87 -9.88 -6.54 6.35
N PRO A 88 -10.41 -5.78 5.37
CA PRO A 88 -9.57 -5.08 4.41
C PRO A 88 -8.77 -3.96 5.07
N ALA A 89 -9.20 -3.42 6.22
CA ALA A 89 -8.42 -2.46 6.97
C ALA A 89 -7.16 -3.12 7.54
N VAL A 90 -7.24 -4.35 8.06
CA VAL A 90 -6.07 -5.09 8.54
C VAL A 90 -5.12 -5.39 7.37
N LEU A 91 -5.62 -6.03 6.31
CA LEU A 91 -4.83 -6.39 5.13
C LEU A 91 -4.14 -5.20 4.48
N SER A 92 -4.86 -4.09 4.30
CA SER A 92 -4.33 -2.90 3.61
C SER A 92 -3.14 -2.28 4.34
N GLY A 93 -3.09 -2.28 5.68
CA GLY A 93 -1.89 -1.77 6.35
C GLY A 93 -0.91 -2.79 6.85
N LEU A 94 -1.18 -4.09 6.72
CA LEU A 94 -0.06 -5.03 6.59
C LEU A 94 0.70 -4.74 5.29
N LEU A 95 -0.01 -4.60 4.17
CA LEU A 95 0.58 -4.22 2.88
C LEU A 95 1.35 -2.90 2.96
N TRP A 96 0.69 -1.81 3.40
CA TRP A 96 1.36 -0.51 3.51
C TRP A 96 2.44 -0.50 4.58
N GLY A 97 2.20 -1.15 5.72
CA GLY A 97 3.17 -1.27 6.79
C GLY A 97 4.47 -1.91 6.32
N TRP A 98 4.42 -2.94 5.46
CA TRP A 98 5.64 -3.51 4.90
C TRP A 98 6.33 -2.58 3.90
N LEU A 99 5.59 -2.06 2.92
CA LEU A 99 6.17 -1.23 1.86
C LEU A 99 6.84 0.03 2.41
N GLU A 100 6.24 0.66 3.43
CA GLU A 100 6.73 1.92 4.01
C GLU A 100 7.90 1.73 5.00
N HIS A 101 8.08 0.53 5.55
CA HIS A 101 9.14 0.23 6.51
C HIS A 101 10.33 -0.51 5.88
N LEU A 102 10.35 -0.68 4.55
CA LEU A 102 11.53 -1.19 3.86
C LEU A 102 12.74 -0.26 4.12
N LYS A 103 13.93 -0.87 4.24
CA LYS A 103 15.19 -0.13 4.41
C LYS A 103 15.46 0.84 3.25
N GLN A 104 14.97 0.51 2.07
CA GLN A 104 14.98 1.35 0.87
C GLN A 104 13.58 1.30 0.27
N PRO A 105 13.04 2.41 -0.26
CA PRO A 105 11.78 2.39 -0.98
C PRO A 105 11.84 1.41 -2.15
N VAL A 106 10.67 0.90 -2.56
CA VAL A 106 10.59 0.04 -3.75
C VAL A 106 11.14 0.77 -4.97
N LEU A 107 10.81 2.04 -5.13
CA LEU A 107 11.28 2.91 -6.20
C LEU A 107 12.16 4.01 -5.63
N SER A 108 13.41 4.05 -6.06
CA SER A 108 14.34 5.13 -5.72
C SER A 108 14.10 6.37 -6.57
N GLU A 109 14.67 7.51 -6.18
CA GLU A 109 14.67 8.73 -6.99
C GLU A 109 15.32 8.52 -8.37
N ALA A 110 16.37 7.71 -8.43
CA ALA A 110 17.04 7.36 -9.68
C ALA A 110 16.11 6.56 -10.61
N ASP A 111 15.32 5.63 -10.06
CA ASP A 111 14.33 4.88 -10.83
C ASP A 111 13.30 5.83 -11.45
N LEU A 112 12.76 6.76 -10.65
CA LEU A 112 11.78 7.76 -11.14
C LEU A 112 12.38 8.67 -12.21
N THR A 113 13.62 9.11 -12.03
CA THR A 113 14.34 9.94 -13.01
C THR A 113 14.57 9.19 -14.31
N ASN A 114 14.95 7.92 -14.26
CA ASN A 114 15.14 7.08 -15.44
C ASN A 114 13.82 6.84 -16.17
N MET A 115 12.74 6.57 -15.44
CA MET A 115 11.39 6.46 -16.00
C MET A 115 10.96 7.78 -16.68
N GLN A 116 11.21 8.92 -16.04
CA GLN A 116 10.85 10.25 -16.56
C GLN A 116 11.71 10.68 -17.75
N ASN A 117 12.97 10.27 -17.83
CA ASN A 117 13.82 10.58 -18.99
C ASN A 117 13.47 9.72 -20.21
N SER A 118 12.72 8.64 -20.02
CA SER A 118 12.29 7.74 -21.08
C SER A 118 10.95 8.12 -21.72
N LEU A 119 10.61 9.41 -21.76
CA LEU A 119 9.37 9.98 -22.34
C LEU A 119 9.09 9.58 -23.80
N THR A 120 10.05 8.92 -24.46
CA THR A 120 9.95 8.41 -25.83
C THR A 120 9.49 6.95 -25.92
N THR A 121 9.27 6.27 -24.80
CA THR A 121 8.97 4.83 -24.80
C THR A 121 7.59 4.52 -24.25
N ASP A 122 6.85 3.65 -24.95
CA ASP A 122 5.51 3.22 -24.55
C ASP A 122 5.49 2.37 -23.27
N SER A 123 6.66 1.96 -22.77
CA SER A 123 6.83 1.09 -21.60
C SER A 123 7.60 1.80 -20.48
N PRO A 124 6.93 2.62 -19.65
CA PRO A 124 7.59 3.35 -18.55
C PRO A 124 8.23 2.41 -17.52
N LEU A 125 7.75 1.16 -17.40
CA LEU A 125 8.26 0.18 -16.44
C LEU A 125 9.54 -0.52 -16.89
N GLN A 126 9.99 -0.37 -18.15
CA GLN A 126 11.15 -1.11 -18.66
C GLN A 126 12.49 -0.75 -17.98
N HIS A 127 12.54 0.39 -17.30
CA HIS A 127 13.72 0.84 -16.55
C HIS A 127 13.75 0.31 -15.11
N LEU A 128 12.64 -0.27 -14.65
CA LEU A 128 12.56 -0.89 -13.34
C LEU A 128 13.13 -2.30 -13.41
N ASN A 129 13.74 -2.74 -12.31
CA ASN A 129 14.04 -4.15 -12.20
C ASN A 129 12.74 -4.97 -12.12
N LYS A 130 12.84 -6.27 -12.44
CA LYS A 130 11.69 -7.16 -12.50
C LYS A 130 10.86 -7.15 -11.20
N GLY A 131 11.52 -7.21 -10.04
CA GLY A 131 10.83 -7.22 -8.74
C GLY A 131 10.07 -5.93 -8.46
N GLN A 132 10.64 -4.77 -8.79
CA GLN A 132 9.97 -3.47 -8.67
C GLN A 132 8.73 -3.40 -9.56
N ALA A 133 8.88 -3.75 -10.84
CA ALA A 133 7.79 -3.72 -11.81
C ALA A 133 6.65 -4.68 -11.40
N GLU A 134 6.99 -5.92 -11.03
CA GLU A 134 6.00 -6.93 -10.62
C GLU A 134 5.28 -6.54 -9.33
N THR A 135 6.00 -6.00 -8.34
CA THR A 135 5.38 -5.54 -7.08
C THR A 135 4.40 -4.40 -7.34
N LEU A 136 4.80 -3.42 -8.16
CA LEU A 136 3.95 -2.29 -8.50
C LEU A 136 2.71 -2.72 -9.28
N LEU A 137 2.89 -3.57 -10.28
CA LEU A 137 1.79 -4.12 -11.08
C LEU A 137 0.86 -5.00 -10.27
N CYS A 138 1.37 -5.80 -9.34
CA CYS A 138 0.55 -6.64 -8.46
C CYS A 138 -0.42 -5.79 -7.62
N VAL A 139 0.08 -4.70 -7.01
CA VAL A 139 -0.77 -3.77 -6.25
C VAL A 139 -1.74 -3.04 -7.18
N LEU A 140 -1.31 -2.63 -8.36
CA LEU A 140 -2.16 -1.96 -9.33
C LEU A 140 -3.27 -2.88 -9.86
N ASP A 141 -3.01 -4.18 -10.02
CA ASP A 141 -3.98 -5.18 -10.43
C ASP A 141 -5.07 -5.38 -9.37
N CYS A 142 -4.73 -5.24 -8.09
CA CYS A 142 -5.74 -5.20 -7.02
C CYS A 142 -6.68 -4.00 -7.20
N VAL A 143 -6.16 -2.83 -7.55
CA VAL A 143 -6.97 -1.63 -7.82
C VAL A 143 -7.78 -1.76 -9.11
N ALA A 144 -7.22 -2.38 -10.15
CA ALA A 144 -7.93 -2.61 -11.42
C ALA A 144 -9.20 -3.45 -11.26
N LYS A 145 -9.20 -4.38 -10.28
CA LYS A 145 -10.37 -5.20 -9.93
C LYS A 145 -11.48 -4.42 -9.22
N LEU A 146 -11.19 -3.23 -8.69
CA LEU A 146 -12.19 -2.33 -8.11
C LEU A 146 -12.83 -1.52 -9.24
N LYS A 147 -14.13 -1.76 -9.47
CA LYS A 147 -14.90 -1.15 -10.56
C LYS A 147 -15.73 0.03 -10.05
N ASP A 148 -16.07 0.93 -10.96
CA ASP A 148 -16.99 2.06 -10.73
C ASP A 148 -16.60 2.95 -9.53
N LEU A 149 -15.30 3.15 -9.30
CA LEU A 149 -14.82 4.02 -8.23
C LEU A 149 -15.06 5.50 -8.56
N PRO A 150 -15.41 6.34 -7.57
CA PRO A 150 -15.36 7.79 -7.72
C PRO A 150 -13.95 8.24 -8.11
N ALA A 151 -13.86 9.22 -9.02
CA ALA A 151 -12.57 9.71 -9.54
C ALA A 151 -11.62 10.18 -8.43
N ASP A 152 -12.13 10.90 -7.43
CA ASP A 152 -11.33 11.40 -6.31
C ASP A 152 -10.77 10.28 -5.44
N LEU A 153 -11.52 9.17 -5.28
CA LEU A 153 -11.08 8.00 -4.52
C LEU A 153 -10.02 7.22 -5.29
N GLU A 154 -10.19 7.08 -6.61
CA GLU A 154 -9.17 6.49 -7.48
C GLU A 154 -7.88 7.31 -7.45
N ASP A 155 -7.97 8.64 -7.54
CA ASP A 155 -6.80 9.51 -7.45
C ASP A 155 -6.13 9.41 -6.07
N SER A 156 -6.90 9.26 -4.99
CA SER A 156 -6.37 9.03 -3.64
C SER A 156 -5.66 7.68 -3.51
N LEU A 157 -6.16 6.61 -4.16
CA LEU A 157 -5.50 5.31 -4.23
C LEU A 157 -4.16 5.38 -4.97
N LEU A 158 -4.15 6.04 -6.13
CA LEU A 158 -2.93 6.19 -6.92
C LEU A 158 -1.87 7.00 -6.16
N GLU A 159 -2.30 8.04 -5.44
CA GLU A 159 -1.44 8.83 -4.57
C GLU A 159 -0.90 8.01 -3.39
N ARG A 160 -1.75 7.18 -2.78
CA ARG A 160 -1.34 6.25 -1.72
C ARG A 160 -0.28 5.26 -2.20
N ILE A 161 -0.45 4.68 -3.39
CA ILE A 161 0.53 3.78 -4.01
C ILE A 161 1.83 4.53 -4.29
N ALA A 162 1.75 5.70 -4.94
CA ALA A 162 2.93 6.50 -5.25
C ALA A 162 3.74 6.84 -3.98
N PHE A 163 3.04 7.20 -2.89
CA PHE A 163 3.65 7.47 -1.60
C PHE A 163 4.33 6.23 -1.00
N ALA A 164 3.62 5.10 -0.92
CA ALA A 164 4.13 3.87 -0.31
C ALA A 164 5.36 3.32 -1.06
N PHE A 165 5.42 3.47 -2.38
CA PHE A 165 6.47 2.88 -3.21
C PHE A 165 7.74 3.73 -3.26
N THR A 166 7.66 5.04 -3.03
CA THR A 166 8.80 5.95 -3.19
C THR A 166 9.39 6.42 -1.87
N VAL A 167 8.66 6.24 -0.75
CA VAL A 167 8.99 6.79 0.58
C VAL A 167 9.54 8.21 0.43
N LEU A 168 8.79 9.08 -0.28
CA LEU A 168 8.98 10.54 -0.25
C LEU A 168 8.60 11.03 1.16
N ARG A 169 9.43 10.64 2.12
CA ARG A 169 9.28 10.96 3.53
C ARG A 169 9.31 12.49 3.59
N ARG A 170 8.36 13.06 4.34
CA ARG A 170 8.20 14.48 4.68
C ARG A 170 9.41 15.08 5.43
N LYS A 171 10.64 14.72 5.06
CA LYS A 171 11.86 15.35 5.52
C LYS A 171 12.33 16.21 4.36
N ASP A 172 12.14 17.50 4.56
CA ASP A 172 12.43 18.63 3.67
C ASP A 172 11.27 19.03 2.77
N ASP A 173 10.90 20.31 2.87
CA ASP A 173 9.80 21.00 2.18
C ASP A 173 9.96 21.06 0.65
N ASN A 174 10.86 20.24 0.11
CA ASN A 174 11.23 20.13 -1.29
C ASN A 174 11.04 18.69 -1.79
N VAL A 175 9.97 18.01 -1.33
CA VAL A 175 9.47 16.81 -2.00
C VAL A 175 9.33 17.16 -3.48
N PRO A 176 9.98 16.46 -4.42
CA PRO A 176 9.81 16.72 -5.84
C PRO A 176 8.38 16.35 -6.22
N LYS A 177 7.44 17.29 -6.04
CA LYS A 177 6.03 17.12 -6.40
C LYS A 177 5.91 16.61 -7.84
N GLU A 178 6.82 17.05 -8.70
CA GLU A 178 6.94 16.62 -10.08
C GLU A 178 7.14 15.11 -10.25
N GLN A 179 7.97 14.47 -9.43
CA GLN A 179 8.22 13.01 -9.50
C GLN A 179 7.02 12.22 -9.00
N ASN A 180 6.36 12.67 -7.92
CA ASN A 180 5.15 12.03 -7.42
C ASN A 180 4.00 12.18 -8.44
N ASP A 181 3.82 13.38 -9.00
CA ASP A 181 2.84 13.65 -10.04
C ASP A 181 3.12 12.83 -11.31
N PHE A 182 4.39 12.71 -11.70
CA PHE A 182 4.81 11.84 -12.80
C PHE A 182 4.45 10.38 -12.55
N LEU A 183 4.76 9.85 -11.37
CA LEU A 183 4.42 8.48 -11.02
C LEU A 183 2.91 8.30 -10.99
N LYS A 184 2.15 9.20 -10.37
CA LYS A 184 0.67 9.18 -10.33
C LYS A 184 0.08 9.16 -11.74
N ARG A 185 0.57 10.01 -12.66
CA ARG A 185 0.15 9.99 -14.08
C ARG A 185 0.46 8.66 -14.76
N THR A 186 1.64 8.10 -14.50
CA THR A 186 2.08 6.81 -15.04
C THR A 186 1.17 5.68 -14.54
N LEU A 187 0.91 5.63 -13.24
CA LEU A 187 -0.01 4.64 -12.64
C LEU A 187 -1.42 4.78 -13.20
N LYS A 188 -1.91 6.01 -13.42
CA LYS A 188 -3.23 6.26 -14.02
C LYS A 188 -3.31 5.74 -15.46
N LYS A 189 -2.24 5.87 -16.25
CA LYS A 189 -2.15 5.29 -17.61
C LYS A 189 -2.19 3.76 -17.54
N LEU A 190 -1.32 3.16 -16.72
CA LEU A 190 -1.25 1.71 -16.54
C LEU A 190 -2.57 1.11 -16.03
N LEU A 191 -3.25 1.78 -15.09
CA LEU A 191 -4.53 1.32 -14.55
C LEU A 191 -5.61 1.23 -15.64
N LYS A 192 -5.64 2.22 -16.55
CA LYS A 192 -6.57 2.21 -17.69
C LYS A 192 -6.28 1.05 -18.64
N GLU A 193 -5.00 0.83 -18.96
CA GLU A 193 -4.59 -0.30 -19.82
C GLU A 193 -5.02 -1.64 -19.21
N ARG A 194 -4.82 -1.82 -17.91
CA ARG A 194 -5.17 -3.06 -17.20
C ARG A 194 -6.67 -3.33 -17.09
N ARG A 195 -7.51 -2.29 -17.11
CA ARG A 195 -8.98 -2.45 -17.10
C ARG A 195 -9.58 -2.69 -18.49
N ASN A 196 -8.81 -2.43 -19.55
CA ASN A 196 -9.23 -2.61 -20.95
C ASN A 196 -8.85 -3.98 -21.52
N ILE A 197 -8.23 -4.85 -20.71
CA ILE A 197 -7.83 -6.23 -21.02
C ILE A 197 -8.77 -7.17 -20.27
#